data_AF-A0A562JES5-F1
#
_entry.id   AF-A0A562JES5-F1
#
_cell.length_a   1.000
_cell.length_b   1.000
_cell.length_c   1.000
_cell.angle_alpha   90.00
_cell.angle_beta   90.00
_cell.angle_gamma   90.00
#
_symmetry.space_group_name_H-M   'P 1'
#
loop_
_entity.id
_entity.type
_entity.pdbx_description
1 polymer ?
#
loop_
_entity_poly.entity_id
_entity_poly.type
_entity_poly.pdbx_seq_one_letter_code
_entity_poly.pdbx_strand_id
1 'polypeptide(L)'
;MILGEKIQQLRKNNNLSQEQLAEQISVSRQSISKWELSESIPDINKIVQLSKVFQVSTDYLLLDDIDSEMCIPAVKNDRELIKKQYNLKTLFAVCTGISINGLFMSFVALFTWATMLSHSVGMIVQIISYIIFESISIRYTTENERKIIRKHFYAINVWLISPIPVIYFSEVFANRVEYEIYLLCTVMVYFIFCGVITLILRRKTKKNQID
;
A
#
# COMPACT_ATOMS: atom_id res chain seq x y z
N MET A 1 22.26 15.61 -24.91
CA MET A 1 21.44 16.43 -25.84
C MET A 1 21.12 17.75 -25.16
N ILE A 2 21.22 18.88 -25.86
CA ILE A 2 20.87 20.20 -25.29
C ILE A 2 19.36 20.44 -25.31
N LEU A 3 18.86 21.38 -24.50
CA LEU A 3 17.43 21.67 -24.33
C LEU A 3 16.65 21.80 -25.66
N GLY A 4 17.20 22.54 -26.64
CA GLY A 4 16.54 22.74 -27.94
C GLY A 4 16.33 21.44 -28.72
N GLU A 5 17.33 20.56 -28.71
CA GLU A 5 17.25 19.23 -29.34
C GLU A 5 16.19 18.36 -28.65
N LYS A 6 16.13 18.40 -27.32
CA LYS A 6 15.12 17.68 -26.54
C LYS A 6 13.71 18.16 -26.85
N ILE A 7 13.49 19.48 -26.92
CA ILE A 7 12.18 20.05 -27.30
C ILE A 7 11.79 19.57 -28.70
N GLN A 8 12.71 19.64 -29.66
CA GLN A 8 12.43 19.22 -31.03
C GLN A 8 12.11 17.72 -31.11
N GLN A 9 12.90 16.88 -30.43
CA GLN A 9 12.70 15.44 -30.40
C GLN A 9 11.37 15.07 -29.75
N LEU A 10 11.06 15.62 -28.57
CA LEU A 10 9.79 15.37 -27.88
C LEU A 10 8.59 15.83 -28.71
N ARG A 11 8.69 16.99 -29.38
CA ARG A 11 7.65 17.48 -30.29
C ARG A 11 7.41 16.49 -31.44
N LYS A 12 8.47 16.02 -32.09
CA LYS A 12 8.39 15.04 -33.19
C LYS A 12 7.82 13.71 -32.69
N ASN A 13 8.23 13.23 -31.52
CA ASN A 13 7.71 11.99 -30.91
C ASN A 13 6.21 12.09 -30.58
N ASN A 14 5.72 13.28 -30.26
CA ASN A 14 4.30 13.54 -30.02
C ASN A 14 3.52 13.89 -31.31
N ASN A 15 4.14 13.79 -32.49
CA ASN A 15 3.54 14.13 -33.79
C ASN A 15 2.98 15.56 -33.87
N LEU A 16 3.60 16.52 -33.17
CA LEU A 16 3.16 17.91 -33.14
C LEU A 16 3.93 18.75 -34.16
N SER A 17 3.25 19.69 -34.83
CA SER A 17 3.91 20.78 -35.56
C SER A 17 4.39 21.88 -34.59
N GLN A 18 5.28 22.76 -35.04
CA GLN A 18 5.72 23.90 -34.22
C GLN A 18 4.55 24.83 -33.89
N GLU A 19 3.62 25.07 -34.84
CA GLU A 19 2.36 25.78 -34.60
C GLU A 19 1.51 25.12 -33.52
N GLN A 20 1.30 23.80 -33.59
CA GLN A 20 0.46 23.07 -32.62
C GLN A 20 1.04 23.12 -31.22
N LEU A 21 2.37 22.97 -31.08
CA LEU A 21 3.04 23.12 -29.80
C LEU A 21 2.89 24.55 -29.28
N ALA A 22 3.12 25.55 -30.14
CA ALA A 22 3.01 26.96 -29.78
C ALA A 22 1.62 27.32 -29.25
N GLU A 23 0.56 26.78 -29.87
CA GLU A 23 -0.83 26.95 -29.43
C GLU A 23 -1.06 26.34 -28.04
N GLN A 24 -0.59 25.10 -27.80
CA GLN A 24 -0.77 24.40 -26.52
C GLN A 24 -0.13 25.10 -25.32
N ILE A 25 1.00 25.76 -25.53
CA ILE A 25 1.71 26.49 -24.45
C ILE A 25 1.57 28.01 -24.58
N SER A 26 0.66 28.49 -25.43
CA SER A 26 0.33 29.91 -25.60
C SER A 26 1.57 30.80 -25.85
N VAL A 27 2.32 30.47 -26.90
CA VAL A 27 3.43 31.30 -27.42
C VAL A 27 3.32 31.41 -28.95
N SER A 28 4.16 32.24 -29.57
CA SER A 28 4.26 32.27 -31.02
C SER A 28 5.06 31.07 -31.53
N ARG A 29 4.74 30.61 -32.75
CA ARG A 29 5.54 29.59 -33.44
C ARG A 29 7.02 29.97 -33.57
N GLN A 30 7.29 31.27 -33.74
CA GLN A 30 8.65 31.80 -33.77
C GLN A 30 9.42 31.51 -32.48
N SER A 31 8.76 31.61 -31.30
CA SER A 31 9.39 31.25 -30.03
C SER A 31 9.79 29.77 -29.99
N ILE A 32 8.91 28.86 -30.43
CA ILE A 32 9.24 27.42 -30.51
C ILE A 32 10.46 27.19 -31.41
N SER A 33 10.46 27.81 -32.60
CA SER A 33 11.58 27.67 -33.54
C SER A 33 12.89 28.15 -32.93
N LYS A 34 12.88 29.29 -32.23
CA LYS A 34 14.08 29.82 -31.57
C LYS A 34 14.55 28.91 -30.43
N TRP A 35 13.65 28.28 -29.69
CA TRP A 35 14.03 27.33 -28.65
C TRP A 35 14.63 26.05 -29.24
N GLU A 36 14.05 25.51 -30.30
CA GLU A 36 14.58 24.32 -31.00
C GLU A 36 15.96 24.58 -31.62
N LEU A 37 16.20 25.80 -32.11
CA LEU A 37 17.50 26.23 -32.65
C LEU A 37 18.49 26.70 -31.58
N SER A 38 18.10 26.69 -30.31
CA SER A 38 18.90 27.21 -29.18
C SER A 38 19.28 28.70 -29.31
N GLU A 39 18.51 29.48 -30.08
CA GLU A 39 18.67 30.94 -30.21
C GLU A 39 18.10 31.70 -29.01
N SER A 40 17.20 31.08 -28.25
CA SER A 40 16.67 31.61 -27.00
C SER A 40 16.27 30.49 -26.06
N ILE A 41 16.11 30.80 -24.77
CA ILE A 41 15.75 29.82 -23.74
C ILE A 41 14.32 30.11 -23.25
N PRO A 42 13.44 29.10 -23.13
CA PRO A 42 12.13 29.27 -22.53
C PRO A 42 12.25 29.70 -21.06
N ASP A 43 11.34 30.55 -20.60
CA ASP A 43 11.27 30.89 -19.18
C ASP A 43 10.85 29.68 -18.32
N ILE A 44 11.00 29.80 -17.00
CA ILE A 44 10.69 28.73 -16.04
C ILE A 44 9.23 28.25 -16.18
N ASN A 45 8.29 29.16 -16.40
CA ASN A 45 6.88 28.80 -16.55
C ASN A 45 6.65 27.99 -17.84
N LYS A 46 7.31 28.36 -18.94
CA LYS A 46 7.27 27.63 -20.21
C LYS A 46 7.95 26.27 -20.11
N ILE A 47 9.04 26.15 -19.36
CA ILE A 47 9.68 24.84 -19.08
C ILE A 47 8.70 23.92 -18.34
N VAL A 48 8.00 24.42 -17.32
CA VAL A 48 6.97 23.63 -16.60
C VAL A 48 5.79 23.27 -17.51
N GLN A 49 5.41 24.14 -18.44
CA GLN A 49 4.35 23.83 -19.41
C GLN A 49 4.80 22.75 -20.41
N LEU A 50 6.01 22.87 -20.95
CA LEU A 50 6.62 21.87 -21.85
C LEU A 50 6.72 20.51 -21.16
N SER A 51 7.14 20.47 -19.89
CA SER A 51 7.25 19.22 -19.13
C SER A 51 5.89 18.52 -18.97
N LYS A 52 4.81 19.30 -18.82
CA LYS A 52 3.43 18.78 -18.77
C LYS A 52 2.94 18.28 -20.13
N VAL A 53 3.19 19.05 -21.19
CA VAL A 53 2.77 18.69 -22.57
C VAL A 53 3.45 17.40 -23.00
N PHE A 54 4.77 17.30 -22.81
CA PHE A 54 5.54 16.14 -23.22
C PHE A 54 5.53 14.99 -22.22
N GLN A 55 4.92 15.19 -21.05
CA GLN A 55 4.94 14.22 -19.95
C GLN A 55 6.37 13.78 -19.61
N VAL A 56 7.22 14.74 -19.28
CA VAL A 56 8.60 14.54 -18.81
C VAL A 56 8.86 15.35 -17.55
N SER A 57 9.95 15.07 -16.83
CA SER A 57 10.41 15.94 -15.75
C SER A 57 11.04 17.23 -16.31
N THR A 58 11.05 18.30 -15.52
CA THR A 58 11.82 19.52 -15.83
C THR A 58 13.31 19.23 -15.86
N ASP A 59 13.77 18.31 -15.02
CA ASP A 59 15.17 17.88 -14.94
C ASP A 59 15.62 17.25 -16.26
N TYR A 60 14.77 16.43 -16.89
CA TYR A 60 15.05 15.90 -18.23
C TYR A 60 15.23 17.01 -19.26
N LEU A 61 14.38 18.05 -19.21
CA LEU A 61 14.51 19.17 -20.15
C LEU A 61 15.80 19.97 -19.89
N LEU A 62 16.19 20.15 -18.63
CA LEU A 62 17.25 21.06 -18.21
C LEU A 62 18.66 20.45 -18.09
N LEU A 63 18.80 19.16 -17.79
CA LEU A 63 20.08 18.52 -17.51
C LEU A 63 20.59 17.72 -18.71
N ASP A 64 21.78 18.04 -19.21
CA ASP A 64 22.31 17.47 -20.46
C ASP A 64 22.65 15.97 -20.41
N ASP A 65 22.87 15.43 -19.21
CA ASP A 65 23.35 14.05 -18.95
C ASP A 65 22.23 13.00 -18.77
N ILE A 66 20.97 13.35 -19.02
CA ILE A 66 19.83 12.44 -18.83
C ILE A 66 19.33 11.90 -20.18
N ASP A 67 19.76 10.70 -20.54
CA ASP A 67 19.31 9.99 -21.73
C ASP A 67 18.05 9.14 -21.44
N SER A 68 16.91 9.80 -21.63
CA SER A 68 15.57 9.30 -22.02
C SER A 68 14.84 8.14 -21.30
N GLU A 69 15.43 7.32 -20.42
CA GLU A 69 14.70 6.14 -19.89
C GLU A 69 13.98 6.34 -18.55
N MET A 70 14.23 7.41 -17.79
CA MET A 70 13.78 7.49 -16.39
C MET A 70 12.85 8.64 -16.00
N CYS A 71 12.44 9.52 -16.92
CA CYS A 71 11.74 10.75 -16.53
C CYS A 71 10.25 10.77 -16.90
N ILE A 72 9.48 9.84 -16.34
CA ILE A 72 8.02 9.96 -16.20
C ILE A 72 7.73 11.26 -15.42
N PRO A 73 6.68 12.06 -15.72
CA PRO A 73 6.44 13.28 -14.99
C PRO A 73 6.14 12.90 -13.53
N ALA A 74 6.88 13.49 -12.58
CA ALA A 74 6.79 13.19 -11.14
C ALA A 74 5.32 13.10 -10.65
N VAL A 75 4.45 13.94 -11.21
CA VAL A 75 3.01 14.01 -10.91
C VAL A 75 2.23 12.72 -11.23
N LYS A 76 2.58 11.97 -12.29
CA LYS A 76 1.91 10.68 -12.59
C LYS A 76 2.32 9.60 -11.59
N ASN A 77 3.60 9.55 -11.25
CA ASN A 77 4.13 8.58 -10.30
C ASN A 77 3.53 8.80 -8.90
N ASP A 78 3.39 10.07 -8.47
CA ASP A 78 2.75 10.41 -7.19
C ASP A 78 1.30 9.93 -7.09
N ARG A 79 0.50 10.09 -8.15
CA ARG A 79 -0.90 9.64 -8.15
C ARG A 79 -1.03 8.13 -8.05
N GLU A 80 -0.18 7.37 -8.74
CA GLU A 80 -0.18 5.91 -8.67
C GLU A 80 0.27 5.39 -7.30
N LEU A 81 1.30 6.02 -6.72
CA LEU A 81 1.77 5.72 -5.36
C LEU A 81 0.67 6.01 -4.31
N ILE A 82 0.00 7.16 -4.41
CA ILE A 82 -1.13 7.51 -3.53
C ILE A 82 -2.27 6.51 -3.68
N LYS A 83 -2.65 6.16 -4.91
CA LYS A 83 -3.72 5.19 -5.18
C LYS A 83 -3.38 3.81 -4.63
N LYS A 84 -2.14 3.35 -4.82
CA LYS A 84 -1.61 2.10 -4.24
C LYS A 84 -1.69 2.14 -2.72
N GLN A 85 -1.27 3.24 -2.09
CA GLN A 85 -1.34 3.40 -0.64
C GLN A 85 -2.78 3.37 -0.11
N TYR A 86 -3.70 4.02 -0.81
CA TYR A 86 -5.12 4.00 -0.47
C TYR A 86 -5.71 2.60 -0.58
N ASN A 87 -5.50 1.90 -1.70
CA ASN A 87 -5.98 0.53 -1.91
C ASN A 87 -5.47 -0.43 -0.82
N LEU A 88 -4.21 -0.27 -0.39
CA LEU A 88 -3.64 -1.06 0.70
C LEU A 88 -4.30 -0.76 2.05
N LYS A 89 -4.54 0.52 2.37
CA LYS A 89 -5.27 0.91 3.59
C LYS A 89 -6.71 0.38 3.58
N THR A 90 -7.39 0.46 2.44
CA THR A 90 -8.74 -0.09 2.27
C THR A 90 -8.75 -1.60 2.43
N LEU A 91 -7.83 -2.34 1.81
CA LEU A 91 -7.69 -3.79 1.97
C LEU A 91 -7.47 -4.17 3.44
N PHE A 92 -6.56 -3.47 4.11
CA PHE A 92 -6.27 -3.69 5.53
C PHE A 92 -7.52 -3.52 6.39
N ALA A 93 -8.25 -2.41 6.20
CA ALA A 93 -9.46 -2.09 6.96
C ALA A 93 -10.57 -3.11 6.70
N VAL A 94 -10.80 -3.49 5.45
CA VAL A 94 -11.81 -4.48 5.05
C VAL A 94 -11.51 -5.84 5.67
N CYS A 95 -10.29 -6.36 5.53
CA CYS A 95 -9.92 -7.67 6.10
C CYS A 95 -10.00 -7.65 7.64
N THR A 96 -9.60 -6.56 8.29
CA THR A 96 -9.73 -6.43 9.74
C THR A 96 -11.21 -6.39 10.15
N GLY A 97 -12.04 -5.66 9.40
CA GLY A 97 -13.49 -5.61 9.61
C GLY A 97 -14.18 -6.96 9.42
N ILE A 98 -13.79 -7.75 8.41
CA ILE A 98 -14.27 -9.13 8.22
C ILE A 98 -13.88 -10.00 9.42
N SER A 99 -12.66 -9.86 9.93
CA SER A 99 -12.19 -10.62 11.10
C SER A 99 -12.98 -10.29 12.37
N ILE A 100 -13.30 -9.00 12.59
CA ILE A 100 -14.16 -8.54 13.69
C ILE A 100 -15.58 -9.12 13.54
N ASN A 101 -16.16 -9.08 12.35
CA ASN A 101 -17.47 -9.67 12.09
C ASN A 101 -17.47 -11.18 12.33
N GLY A 102 -16.42 -11.90 11.91
CA GLY A 102 -16.27 -13.32 12.20
C GLY A 102 -16.22 -13.61 13.70
N LEU A 103 -15.49 -12.78 14.47
CA LEU A 103 -15.43 -12.93 15.93
C LEU A 103 -16.79 -12.65 16.58
N PHE A 104 -17.50 -11.61 16.11
CA PHE A 104 -18.84 -11.28 16.57
C PHE A 104 -19.84 -12.40 16.28
N MET A 105 -19.80 -13.00 15.08
CA MET A 105 -20.63 -14.16 14.74
C MET A 105 -20.34 -15.34 15.66
N SER A 106 -19.08 -15.65 15.96
CA SER A 106 -18.72 -16.71 16.92
C SER A 106 -19.27 -16.41 18.32
N PHE A 107 -19.25 -15.16 18.76
CA PHE A 107 -19.81 -14.77 20.07
C PHE A 107 -21.34 -14.90 20.11
N VAL A 108 -22.04 -14.45 19.07
CA VAL A 108 -23.50 -14.63 18.96
C VAL A 108 -23.85 -16.12 18.94
N ALA A 109 -23.11 -16.91 18.17
CA ALA A 109 -23.34 -18.34 18.03
C ALA A 109 -23.13 -19.12 19.34
N LEU A 110 -22.23 -18.65 20.21
CA LEU A 110 -22.07 -19.17 21.57
C LEU A 110 -23.34 -18.94 22.39
N PHE A 111 -23.89 -17.72 22.35
CA PHE A 111 -25.07 -17.34 23.13
C PHE A 111 -26.33 -18.07 22.68
N THR A 112 -26.49 -18.28 21.36
CA THR A 112 -27.71 -18.89 20.81
C THR A 112 -27.71 -20.42 20.87
N TRP A 113 -26.58 -21.06 20.57
CA TRP A 113 -26.53 -22.53 20.41
C TRP A 113 -25.73 -23.25 21.49
N ALA A 114 -25.00 -22.55 22.36
CA ALA A 114 -24.24 -23.12 23.49
C ALA A 114 -23.39 -24.37 23.13
N THR A 115 -23.00 -24.52 21.86
CA THR A 115 -22.26 -25.66 21.33
C THR A 115 -20.95 -25.21 20.74
N MET A 116 -19.90 -25.99 20.94
CA MET A 116 -18.57 -25.64 20.44
C MET A 116 -18.55 -25.52 18.91
N LEU A 117 -19.24 -26.42 18.20
CA LEU A 117 -19.28 -26.44 16.73
C LEU A 117 -19.72 -25.10 16.08
N SER A 118 -20.51 -24.29 16.79
CA SER A 118 -21.04 -23.03 16.28
C SER A 118 -19.94 -21.95 16.06
N HIS A 119 -18.82 -22.04 16.78
CA HIS A 119 -17.68 -21.12 16.64
C HIS A 119 -16.91 -21.32 15.33
N SER A 120 -16.97 -22.53 14.76
CA SER A 120 -16.24 -22.90 13.55
C SER A 120 -16.61 -22.01 12.35
N VAL A 121 -17.85 -21.56 12.28
CA VAL A 121 -18.33 -20.68 11.19
C VAL A 121 -17.58 -19.35 11.22
N GLY A 122 -17.48 -18.70 12.37
CA GLY A 122 -16.75 -17.44 12.50
C GLY A 122 -15.23 -17.62 12.31
N MET A 123 -14.66 -18.75 12.75
CA MET A 123 -13.26 -19.08 12.45
C MET A 123 -12.99 -19.20 10.95
N ILE A 124 -13.88 -19.85 10.20
CA ILE A 124 -13.76 -19.98 8.74
C ILE A 124 -13.77 -18.60 8.08
N VAL A 125 -14.67 -17.70 8.51
CA VAL A 125 -14.74 -16.32 8.01
C VAL A 125 -13.42 -15.57 8.27
N GLN A 126 -12.83 -15.74 9.45
CA GLN A 126 -11.54 -15.11 9.77
C GLN A 126 -10.39 -15.69 8.94
N ILE A 127 -10.35 -17.01 8.72
CA ILE A 127 -9.33 -17.66 7.88
C ILE A 127 -9.44 -17.16 6.43
N ILE A 128 -10.65 -17.07 5.89
CA ILE A 128 -10.91 -16.52 4.55
C ILE A 128 -10.40 -15.08 4.46
N SER A 129 -10.63 -14.26 5.49
CA SER A 129 -10.10 -12.89 5.55
C SER A 129 -8.58 -12.83 5.37
N TYR A 130 -7.85 -13.72 6.05
CA TYR A 130 -6.39 -13.82 5.94
C TYR A 130 -5.93 -14.27 4.55
N ILE A 131 -6.62 -15.24 3.95
CA ILE A 131 -6.33 -15.72 2.59
C ILE A 131 -6.54 -14.58 1.58
N ILE A 132 -7.63 -13.83 1.72
CA ILE A 132 -7.93 -12.65 0.88
C ILE A 132 -6.82 -11.61 1.02
N PHE A 133 -6.41 -11.29 2.26
CA PHE A 133 -5.34 -10.34 2.51
C PHE A 133 -4.03 -10.76 1.85
N GLU A 134 -3.60 -12.02 2.03
CA GLU A 134 -2.38 -12.54 1.40
C GLU A 134 -2.48 -12.47 -0.12
N SER A 135 -3.58 -12.95 -0.70
CA SER A 135 -3.76 -13.04 -2.15
C SER A 135 -3.81 -11.67 -2.83
N ILE A 136 -4.50 -10.70 -2.23
CA ILE A 136 -4.69 -9.37 -2.82
C ILE A 136 -3.50 -8.47 -2.55
N SER A 137 -2.86 -8.56 -1.38
CA SER A 137 -1.68 -7.74 -1.06
C SER A 137 -0.54 -7.96 -2.06
N ILE A 138 -0.48 -9.13 -2.71
CA ILE A 138 0.49 -9.43 -3.76
C ILE A 138 0.47 -8.44 -4.90
N ARG A 139 -0.73 -8.01 -5.29
CA ARG A 139 -0.95 -7.15 -6.46
C ARG A 139 -0.47 -5.72 -6.25
N TYR A 140 -0.35 -5.30 -4.99
CA TYR A 140 -0.06 -3.92 -4.64
C TYR A 140 1.33 -3.71 -4.05
N THR A 141 2.06 -4.77 -3.67
CA THR A 141 3.30 -4.64 -2.89
C THR A 141 4.46 -5.41 -3.48
N THR A 142 5.65 -4.80 -3.43
CA THR A 142 6.91 -5.53 -3.62
C THR A 142 7.14 -6.49 -2.44
N GLU A 143 8.05 -7.45 -2.59
CA GLU A 143 8.31 -8.43 -1.53
C GLU A 143 8.72 -7.78 -0.19
N ASN A 144 9.54 -6.73 -0.25
CA ASN A 144 10.01 -6.01 0.94
C ASN A 144 8.88 -5.19 1.61
N GLU A 145 8.09 -4.46 0.81
CA GLU A 145 6.91 -3.73 1.31
C GLU A 145 5.91 -4.70 1.97
N ARG A 146 5.69 -5.87 1.36
CA ARG A 146 4.77 -6.88 1.85
C ARG A 146 5.19 -7.43 3.20
N LYS A 147 6.48 -7.71 3.40
CA LYS A 147 7.01 -8.15 4.71
C LYS A 147 6.69 -7.13 5.81
N ILE A 148 6.79 -5.85 5.52
CA ILE A 148 6.47 -4.77 6.48
C ILE A 148 4.96 -4.73 6.75
N ILE A 149 4.14 -4.74 5.71
CA ILE A 149 2.68 -4.66 5.83
C ILE A 149 2.09 -5.88 6.54
N ARG A 150 2.58 -7.09 6.24
CA ARG A 150 2.19 -8.34 6.93
C ARG A 150 2.46 -8.29 8.42
N LYS A 151 3.63 -7.80 8.84
CA LYS A 151 3.96 -7.63 10.27
C LYS A 151 2.93 -6.76 10.99
N HIS A 152 2.55 -5.62 10.39
CA HIS A 152 1.54 -4.74 10.98
C HIS A 152 0.15 -5.40 11.02
N PHE A 153 -0.26 -6.04 9.92
CA PHE A 153 -1.55 -6.71 9.82
C PHE A 153 -1.70 -7.83 10.85
N TYR A 154 -0.71 -8.72 10.94
CA TYR A 154 -0.73 -9.84 11.88
C TYR A 154 -0.60 -9.38 13.34
N ALA A 155 0.17 -8.32 13.61
CA ALA A 155 0.30 -7.78 14.97
C ALA A 155 -1.03 -7.24 15.52
N ILE A 156 -1.94 -6.81 14.64
CA ILE A 156 -3.29 -6.36 15.02
C ILE A 156 -4.27 -7.54 15.02
N ASN A 157 -4.29 -8.34 13.95
CA ASN A 157 -5.29 -9.38 13.78
C ASN A 157 -5.04 -10.64 14.63
N VAL A 158 -3.85 -10.82 15.23
CA VAL A 158 -3.60 -11.90 16.20
C VAL A 158 -4.58 -11.86 17.37
N TRP A 159 -5.01 -10.67 17.80
CA TRP A 159 -5.99 -10.46 18.86
C TRP A 159 -7.41 -10.86 18.45
N LEU A 160 -7.69 -10.96 17.15
CA LEU A 160 -9.02 -11.30 16.63
C LEU A 160 -9.16 -12.79 16.34
N ILE A 161 -8.09 -13.44 15.88
CA ILE A 161 -8.10 -14.86 15.47
C ILE A 161 -7.86 -15.83 16.64
N SER A 162 -7.10 -15.41 17.65
CA SER A 162 -6.65 -16.29 18.74
C SER A 162 -7.66 -16.58 19.87
N PRO A 163 -8.73 -15.80 20.13
CA PRO A 163 -9.65 -16.11 21.23
C PRO A 163 -10.23 -17.53 21.15
N ILE A 164 -10.69 -17.95 19.96
CA ILE A 164 -11.34 -19.26 19.80
C ILE A 164 -10.32 -20.41 19.98
N PRO A 165 -9.18 -20.45 19.27
CA PRO A 165 -8.15 -21.48 19.53
C PRO A 165 -7.69 -21.55 20.99
N VAL A 166 -7.56 -20.40 21.68
CA VAL A 166 -7.14 -20.38 23.09
C VAL A 166 -8.21 -20.99 24.00
N ILE A 167 -9.49 -20.70 23.77
CA ILE A 167 -10.60 -21.30 24.53
C ILE A 167 -10.65 -22.82 24.33
N TYR A 168 -10.56 -23.29 23.08
CA TYR A 168 -10.54 -24.72 22.79
C TYR A 168 -9.32 -25.42 23.41
N PHE A 169 -8.16 -24.77 23.39
CA PHE A 169 -6.95 -25.31 24.01
C PHE A 169 -7.06 -25.34 25.53
N SER A 170 -7.65 -24.32 26.16
CA SER A 170 -7.84 -24.28 27.60
C SER A 170 -8.83 -25.35 28.07
N GLU A 171 -9.86 -25.67 27.28
CA GLU A 171 -10.90 -26.65 27.62
C GLU A 171 -10.32 -28.05 27.93
N VAL A 172 -9.17 -28.42 27.34
CA VAL A 172 -8.42 -29.64 27.67
C VAL A 172 -8.06 -29.76 29.16
N PHE A 173 -7.93 -28.63 29.85
CA PHE A 173 -7.53 -28.53 31.25
C PHE A 173 -8.70 -28.17 32.18
N ALA A 174 -9.90 -27.92 31.66
CA ALA A 174 -11.03 -27.37 32.41
C ALA A 174 -11.43 -28.25 33.62
N ASN A 175 -11.34 -29.57 33.50
CA ASN A 175 -11.73 -30.50 34.58
C ASN A 175 -10.68 -30.66 35.69
N ARG A 176 -9.54 -29.95 35.62
CA ARG A 176 -8.42 -30.12 36.57
C ARG A 176 -8.36 -29.03 37.63
N VAL A 177 -9.14 -27.96 37.49
CA VAL A 177 -9.07 -26.77 38.34
C VAL A 177 -10.47 -26.20 38.54
N GLU A 178 -10.68 -25.45 39.61
CA GLU A 178 -11.90 -24.69 39.83
C GLU A 178 -12.16 -23.68 38.70
N TYR A 179 -13.44 -23.46 38.39
CA TYR A 179 -13.87 -22.66 37.23
C TYR A 179 -13.33 -21.23 37.22
N GLU A 180 -13.27 -20.57 38.38
CA GLU A 180 -12.76 -19.19 38.49
C GLU A 180 -11.26 -19.12 38.14
N ILE A 181 -10.48 -20.07 38.64
CA ILE A 181 -9.04 -20.16 38.38
C ILE A 181 -8.81 -20.53 36.91
N TYR A 182 -9.61 -21.44 36.36
CA TYR A 182 -9.57 -21.81 34.95
C TYR A 182 -9.78 -20.59 34.03
N LEU A 183 -10.80 -19.77 34.31
CA LEU A 183 -11.11 -18.57 33.53
C LEU A 183 -9.97 -17.55 33.60
N LEU A 184 -9.44 -17.29 34.81
CA LEU A 184 -8.31 -16.38 35.01
C LEU A 184 -7.08 -16.82 34.21
N CYS A 185 -6.72 -18.10 34.32
CA CYS A 185 -5.59 -18.68 33.59
C CYS A 185 -5.76 -18.55 32.07
N THR A 186 -6.96 -18.82 31.55
CA THR A 186 -7.26 -18.73 30.12
C THR A 186 -7.08 -17.31 29.59
N VAL A 187 -7.58 -16.32 30.33
CA VAL A 187 -7.44 -14.91 29.98
C VAL A 187 -5.98 -14.47 30.04
N MET A 188 -5.23 -14.87 31.07
CA MET A 188 -3.80 -14.55 31.17
C MET A 188 -3.00 -15.16 30.02
N VAL A 189 -3.23 -16.43 29.69
CA VAL A 189 -2.57 -17.10 28.55
C VAL A 189 -2.87 -16.40 27.25
N TYR A 190 -4.12 -16.01 27.01
CA TYR A 190 -4.53 -15.23 25.82
C TYR A 190 -3.74 -13.92 25.70
N PHE A 191 -3.73 -13.09 26.76
CA PHE A 191 -3.04 -11.79 26.72
C PHE A 191 -1.52 -11.94 26.57
N ILE A 192 -0.91 -12.91 27.25
CA ILE A 192 0.53 -13.18 27.14
C ILE A 192 0.86 -13.65 25.71
N PHE A 193 0.10 -14.61 25.17
CA PHE A 193 0.31 -15.14 23.82
C PHE A 193 0.21 -14.03 22.75
N CYS A 194 -0.88 -13.28 22.76
CA CYS A 194 -1.10 -12.17 21.82
C CYS A 194 -0.05 -11.06 21.98
N GLY A 195 0.28 -10.70 23.22
CA GLY A 195 1.29 -9.70 23.54
C GLY A 195 2.68 -10.09 23.04
N VAL A 196 3.12 -11.32 23.31
CA VAL A 196 4.41 -11.84 22.85
C VAL A 196 4.49 -11.87 21.33
N ILE A 197 3.47 -12.39 20.64
CA ILE A 197 3.44 -12.41 19.16
C ILE A 197 3.48 -10.98 18.60
N THR A 198 2.68 -10.07 19.15
CA THR A 198 2.66 -8.65 18.76
C THR A 198 4.05 -8.02 18.92
N LEU A 199 4.73 -8.27 20.04
CA LEU A 199 6.08 -7.77 20.31
C LEU A 199 7.11 -8.34 19.33
N ILE A 200 7.06 -9.63 19.03
CA ILE A 200 7.96 -10.29 18.06
C ILE A 200 7.79 -9.69 16.67
N LEU A 201 6.54 -9.49 16.24
CA LEU A 201 6.22 -8.92 14.93
C LEU A 201 6.67 -7.46 14.81
N ARG A 202 6.54 -6.66 15.88
CA ARG A 202 6.95 -5.25 15.90
C ARG A 202 8.47 -5.04 16.05
N ARG A 203 9.17 -5.87 16.82
CA ARG A 203 10.64 -5.75 17.02
C ARG A 203 11.42 -5.93 15.72
N LYS A 204 11.01 -6.87 14.86
CA LYS A 204 11.65 -7.11 13.56
C LYS A 204 11.42 -5.99 12.53
N THR A 205 10.58 -4.99 12.81
CA THR A 205 10.34 -3.88 11.88
C THR A 205 11.37 -2.77 12.05
N LYS A 206 11.82 -2.50 13.28
CA LYS A 206 12.83 -1.47 13.58
C LYS A 206 14.22 -1.78 13.00
N LYS A 207 14.59 -3.06 12.89
CA LYS A 207 15.92 -3.45 12.39
C LYS A 207 16.10 -3.17 10.88
N ASN A 208 15.02 -3.19 10.09
CA ASN A 208 15.06 -2.96 8.65
C ASN A 208 14.97 -1.47 8.23
N GLN A 209 15.01 -0.54 9.19
CA GLN A 209 15.00 0.91 8.92
C GLN A 209 16.33 1.58 9.25
N ILE A 210 17.33 0.83 9.73
CA ILE A 210 18.64 1.35 10.19
C ILE A 210 19.80 0.83 9.31
N ASP A 211 19.52 -0.12 8.42
CA ASP A 211 20.44 -0.64 7.40
C ASP A 211 19.94 -0.22 6.01
#